data_AF-R9JMC5-F1
#
_entry.id   AF-R9JMC5-F1
#
_cell.length_a   1.000
_cell.length_b   1.000
_cell.length_c   1.000
_cell.angle_alpha   90.00
_cell.angle_beta   90.00
_cell.angle_gamma   90.00
#
_symmetry.space_group_name_H-M   'P 1'
#
loop_
_entity.id
_entity.type
_entity.pdbx_description
1 polymer ?
#
loop_
_entity_poly.entity_id
_entity_poly.type
_entity_poly.pdbx_seq_one_letter_code
_entity_poly.pdbx_strand_id
1 'polypeptide(L)'
;MEVSTRAKERFCKDRNIPIRIFQEPYFTDRLTLYDKFYGTLKKWDIFLSELSKYNCEQDYFEEYNRVKDAAILDIKNTEAYHKFNEEDMNKYAVTHKNLPNKDIFKSSNDGKCFISIDMRKANFSSLQHYNSDIFGGAESWEEFIGRYTGNQHIINSKYIRQVILGNCNPKRHITYEKYLMDGALTYLTEVFISMDRVVFFSNDEIVVDVSDMDKNKQERIVFAIRNGMKDMPVPLKTELFILHKIVRTDGYYKEIIDENGNAEIEFKCLDNYALPIVLRKFLGEDVTENDKIFYHEGLLAKFIETPQIEVNIDEKN
;
A
#
# COMPACT_ATOMS: atom_id res chain seq x y z
N MET A 1 -7.23 -19.75 -22.36
CA MET A 1 -7.09 -20.57 -21.15
C MET A 1 -8.08 -20.04 -20.13
N GLU A 2 -8.96 -20.88 -19.61
CA GLU A 2 -9.82 -20.49 -18.49
C GLU A 2 -8.96 -20.41 -17.23
N VAL A 3 -8.91 -19.24 -16.59
CA VAL A 3 -8.06 -19.01 -15.42
C VAL A 3 -8.79 -19.48 -14.16
N SER A 4 -8.15 -20.31 -13.36
CA SER A 4 -8.75 -20.88 -12.16
C SER A 4 -9.04 -19.82 -11.09
N THR A 5 -9.96 -20.14 -10.18
CA THR A 5 -10.24 -19.32 -8.99
C THR A 5 -8.96 -19.08 -8.17
N ARG A 6 -8.08 -20.08 -8.06
CA ARG A 6 -6.80 -19.97 -7.33
C ARG A 6 -5.86 -18.96 -7.99
N ALA A 7 -5.79 -18.94 -9.32
CA ALA A 7 -4.97 -17.99 -10.06
C ALA A 7 -5.53 -16.55 -9.97
N LYS A 8 -6.85 -16.38 -10.03
CA LYS A 8 -7.52 -15.08 -9.79
C LYS A 8 -7.26 -14.55 -8.38
N GLU A 9 -7.38 -15.41 -7.37
CA GLU A 9 -7.07 -15.06 -5.99
C GLU A 9 -5.61 -14.64 -5.82
N ARG A 10 -4.68 -15.40 -6.42
CA ARG A 10 -3.25 -15.06 -6.43
C ARG A 10 -3.01 -13.69 -7.04
N PHE A 11 -3.57 -13.42 -8.22
CA PHE A 11 -3.49 -12.12 -8.88
C PHE A 11 -3.94 -10.97 -7.96
N CYS A 12 -5.11 -11.10 -7.34
CA CYS A 12 -5.64 -10.05 -6.46
C CYS A 12 -4.75 -9.81 -5.24
N LYS A 13 -4.24 -10.89 -4.61
CA LYS A 13 -3.28 -10.79 -3.49
C LYS A 13 -2.00 -10.07 -3.91
N ASP A 14 -1.38 -10.52 -4.99
CA ASP A 14 -0.08 -10.04 -5.46
C ASP A 14 -0.09 -8.55 -5.85
N ARG A 15 -1.22 -8.08 -6.36
CA ARG A 15 -1.44 -6.68 -6.76
C ARG A 15 -2.15 -5.82 -5.73
N ASN A 16 -2.46 -6.38 -4.55
CA ASN A 16 -3.22 -5.72 -3.49
C ASN A 16 -4.57 -5.15 -3.97
N ILE A 17 -5.30 -5.93 -4.78
CA ILE A 17 -6.61 -5.57 -5.31
C ILE A 17 -7.68 -6.16 -4.37
N PRO A 18 -8.59 -5.33 -3.82
CA PRO A 18 -9.59 -5.75 -2.82
C PRO A 18 -10.82 -6.45 -3.45
N ILE A 19 -10.58 -7.43 -4.33
CA ILE A 19 -11.62 -8.30 -4.88
C ILE A 19 -11.53 -9.65 -4.16
N ARG A 20 -12.66 -10.09 -3.60
CA ARG A 20 -12.77 -11.39 -2.89
C ARG A 20 -13.76 -12.37 -3.53
N ILE A 21 -14.33 -12.02 -4.68
CA ILE A 21 -15.22 -12.87 -5.45
C ILE A 21 -14.56 -13.21 -6.78
N PHE A 22 -14.29 -14.50 -7.00
CA PHE A 22 -13.47 -14.98 -8.12
C PHE A 22 -14.26 -15.77 -9.17
N GLN A 23 -15.55 -16.01 -8.90
CA GLN A 23 -16.47 -16.68 -9.81
C GLN A 23 -16.92 -15.70 -10.92
N GLU A 24 -17.06 -16.20 -12.14
CA GLU A 24 -17.67 -15.43 -13.23
C GLU A 24 -19.21 -15.40 -13.13
N PRO A 25 -19.87 -14.32 -13.58
CA PRO A 25 -19.30 -13.13 -14.22
C PRO A 25 -18.75 -12.08 -13.23
N TYR A 26 -18.96 -12.29 -11.92
CA TYR A 26 -18.69 -11.29 -10.89
C TYR A 26 -17.23 -10.84 -10.85
N PHE A 27 -16.27 -11.75 -11.06
CA PHE A 27 -14.85 -11.38 -11.05
C PHE A 27 -14.51 -10.39 -12.16
N THR A 28 -14.92 -10.68 -13.40
CA THR A 28 -14.70 -9.78 -14.55
C THR A 28 -15.40 -8.44 -14.33
N ASP A 29 -16.66 -8.46 -13.86
CA ASP A 29 -17.39 -7.22 -13.55
C ASP A 29 -16.67 -6.37 -12.50
N ARG A 30 -16.10 -7.00 -11.47
CA ARG A 30 -15.31 -6.31 -10.43
C ARG A 30 -14.00 -5.77 -10.99
N LEU A 31 -13.31 -6.50 -11.85
CA LEU A 31 -12.12 -5.99 -12.52
C LEU A 31 -12.44 -4.71 -13.28
N THR A 32 -13.50 -4.70 -14.09
CA THR A 32 -13.91 -3.51 -14.85
C THR A 32 -14.30 -2.35 -13.93
N LEU A 33 -15.14 -2.60 -12.93
CA LEU A 33 -15.59 -1.55 -11.99
C LEU A 33 -14.43 -0.92 -11.21
N TYR A 34 -13.43 -1.72 -10.84
CA TYR A 34 -12.33 -1.28 -9.97
C TYR A 34 -11.22 -0.57 -10.75
N ASP A 35 -11.25 -0.58 -12.09
CA ASP A 35 -10.11 -0.15 -12.91
C ASP A 35 -9.74 1.32 -12.73
N LYS A 36 -10.73 2.22 -12.64
CA LYS A 36 -10.48 3.66 -12.45
C LYS A 36 -9.66 3.96 -11.18
N PHE A 37 -9.79 3.15 -10.14
CA PHE A 37 -9.19 3.39 -8.83
C PHE A 37 -7.99 2.48 -8.54
N TYR A 38 -7.93 1.31 -9.17
CA TYR A 38 -6.92 0.30 -8.89
C TYR A 38 -6.10 -0.13 -10.11
N GLY A 39 -6.41 0.36 -11.32
CA GLY A 39 -5.75 0.00 -12.57
C GLY A 39 -5.72 -1.52 -12.82
N THR A 40 -6.83 -2.18 -12.51
CA THR A 40 -7.00 -3.64 -12.50
C THR A 40 -6.81 -4.28 -13.87
N LEU A 41 -7.31 -3.67 -14.95
CA LEU A 41 -7.32 -4.26 -16.29
C LEU A 41 -5.90 -4.43 -16.83
N LYS A 42 -5.10 -3.35 -16.83
CA LYS A 42 -3.69 -3.42 -17.26
C LYS A 42 -2.89 -4.42 -16.41
N LYS A 43 -3.16 -4.48 -15.10
CA LYS A 43 -2.51 -5.45 -14.19
C LYS A 43 -2.90 -6.88 -14.56
N TRP A 44 -4.17 -7.11 -14.86
CA TRP A 44 -4.71 -8.40 -15.26
C TRP A 44 -4.13 -8.86 -16.60
N ASP A 45 -4.03 -7.97 -17.59
CA ASP A 45 -3.42 -8.27 -18.89
C ASP A 45 -1.96 -8.69 -18.75
N ILE A 46 -1.17 -8.01 -17.91
CA ILE A 46 0.21 -8.42 -17.59
C ILE A 46 0.22 -9.81 -16.97
N PHE A 47 -0.69 -10.08 -16.02
CA PHE A 47 -0.77 -11.39 -15.39
C PHE A 47 -1.11 -12.50 -16.40
N LEU A 48 -2.10 -12.28 -17.27
CA LEU A 48 -2.46 -13.24 -18.32
C LEU A 48 -1.33 -13.48 -19.30
N SER A 49 -0.65 -12.41 -19.72
CA SER A 49 0.51 -12.49 -20.61
C SER A 49 1.64 -13.30 -19.99
N GLU A 50 1.98 -13.05 -18.72
CA GLU A 50 2.98 -13.84 -17.99
C GLU A 50 2.55 -15.29 -17.78
N LEU A 51 1.29 -15.53 -17.38
CA LEU A 51 0.75 -16.86 -17.16
C LEU A 51 0.73 -17.70 -18.44
N SER A 52 0.53 -17.08 -19.59
CA SER A 52 0.52 -17.75 -20.90
C SER A 52 1.87 -18.32 -21.34
N LYS A 53 2.97 -17.93 -20.68
CA LYS A 53 4.33 -18.44 -20.95
C LYS A 53 4.59 -19.83 -20.35
N TYR A 54 3.68 -20.33 -19.52
CA TYR A 54 3.79 -21.62 -18.84
C TYR A 54 2.88 -22.65 -19.51
N ASN A 55 3.20 -23.95 -19.41
CA ASN A 55 2.37 -24.99 -20.03
C ASN A 55 1.04 -25.15 -19.28
N CYS A 56 1.07 -24.94 -17.96
CA CYS A 56 -0.11 -24.94 -17.12
C CYS A 56 0.05 -24.00 -15.91
N GLU A 57 -1.06 -23.72 -15.20
CA GLU A 57 -1.01 -22.87 -14.00
C GLU A 57 -0.15 -23.47 -12.88
N GLN A 58 -0.02 -24.79 -12.81
CA GLN A 58 0.81 -25.45 -11.80
C GLN A 58 2.29 -25.09 -11.99
N ASP A 59 2.79 -25.08 -13.23
CA ASP A 59 4.16 -24.64 -13.56
C ASP A 59 4.41 -23.20 -13.07
N TYR A 60 3.43 -22.30 -13.25
CA TYR A 60 3.51 -20.94 -12.74
C TYR A 60 3.60 -20.89 -11.21
N PHE A 61 2.79 -21.69 -10.50
CA PHE A 61 2.84 -21.75 -9.04
C PHE A 61 4.14 -22.36 -8.51
N GLU A 62 4.72 -23.32 -9.23
CA GLU A 62 6.02 -23.90 -8.90
C GLU A 62 7.14 -22.89 -9.09
N GLU A 63 7.15 -22.16 -10.21
CA GLU A 63 8.08 -21.06 -10.44
C GLU A 63 7.93 -19.96 -9.38
N TYR A 64 6.69 -19.55 -9.07
CA TYR A 64 6.41 -18.58 -8.01
C TYR A 64 7.03 -19.00 -6.67
N ASN A 65 6.86 -20.26 -6.27
CA ASN A 65 7.43 -20.77 -5.03
C ASN A 65 8.95 -20.88 -5.10
N ARG A 66 9.51 -21.36 -6.21
CA ARG A 66 10.95 -21.43 -6.44
C ARG A 66 11.61 -20.06 -6.29
N VAL A 67 11.05 -19.02 -6.92
CA VAL A 67 11.55 -17.64 -6.82
C VAL A 67 11.52 -17.15 -5.38
N LYS A 68 10.37 -17.33 -4.71
CA LYS A 68 10.19 -16.94 -3.31
C LYS A 68 11.20 -17.63 -2.38
N ASP A 69 11.34 -18.95 -2.49
CA ASP A 69 12.21 -19.73 -1.62
C ASP A 69 13.70 -19.45 -1.90
N ALA A 70 14.08 -19.29 -3.18
CA ALA A 70 15.44 -18.92 -3.57
C ALA A 70 15.84 -17.53 -3.04
N ALA A 71 14.96 -16.52 -3.19
CA ALA A 71 15.21 -15.17 -2.68
C ALA A 71 15.34 -15.15 -1.15
N ILE A 72 14.50 -15.91 -0.42
CA ILE A 72 14.61 -16.05 1.03
C ILE A 72 15.95 -16.68 1.41
N LEU A 73 16.34 -17.76 0.74
CA LEU A 73 17.58 -18.47 1.03
C LEU A 73 18.81 -17.59 0.77
N ASP A 74 18.82 -16.85 -0.33
CA ASP A 74 19.94 -15.98 -0.70
C ASP A 74 20.15 -14.88 0.35
N ILE A 75 19.08 -14.15 0.72
CA ILE A 75 19.12 -13.15 1.81
C ILE A 75 19.68 -13.78 3.10
N LYS A 76 19.13 -14.93 3.48
CA LYS A 76 19.46 -15.60 4.75
C LYS A 76 20.90 -16.09 4.84
N ASN A 77 21.54 -16.36 3.70
CA ASN A 77 22.91 -16.85 3.63
C ASN A 77 23.95 -15.73 3.50
N THR A 78 23.54 -14.48 3.36
CA THR A 78 24.49 -13.36 3.30
C THR A 78 25.12 -13.09 4.67
N GLU A 79 26.43 -12.83 4.69
CA GLU A 79 27.14 -12.44 5.92
C GLU A 79 26.55 -11.15 6.51
N ALA A 80 26.13 -10.21 5.66
CA ALA A 80 25.49 -8.96 6.07
C ALA A 80 24.17 -9.21 6.82
N TYR A 81 23.34 -10.17 6.38
CA TYR A 81 22.12 -10.53 7.08
C TYR A 81 22.40 -11.27 8.38
N HIS A 82 23.44 -12.11 8.45
CA HIS A 82 23.87 -12.72 9.71
C HIS A 82 24.29 -11.65 10.72
N LYS A 83 25.10 -10.67 10.33
CA LYS A 83 25.49 -9.51 11.16
C LYS A 83 24.26 -8.73 11.64
N PHE A 84 23.32 -8.43 10.75
CA PHE A 84 22.05 -7.78 11.09
C PHE A 84 21.28 -8.54 12.17
N ASN A 85 21.32 -9.88 12.17
CA ASN A 85 20.63 -10.71 13.16
C ASN A 85 21.36 -10.85 14.49
N GLU A 86 22.67 -10.66 14.51
CA GLU A 86 23.50 -10.72 15.73
C GLU A 86 23.60 -9.36 16.43
N GLU A 87 23.29 -8.29 15.72
CA GLU A 87 23.49 -6.93 16.21
C GLU A 87 22.64 -6.57 17.44
N ASP A 88 23.16 -5.71 18.30
CA ASP A 88 22.38 -5.12 19.39
C ASP A 88 21.43 -4.04 18.84
N MET A 89 20.14 -4.35 18.80
CA MET A 89 19.11 -3.44 18.30
C MET A 89 18.88 -2.23 19.21
N ASN A 90 19.37 -2.22 20.45
CA ASN A 90 19.20 -1.09 21.36
C ASN A 90 19.93 0.17 20.86
N LYS A 91 20.96 0.02 20.01
CA LYS A 91 21.62 1.17 19.38
C LYS A 91 20.72 1.93 18.40
N TYR A 92 19.61 1.31 17.99
CA TYR A 92 18.57 1.91 17.15
C TYR A 92 17.36 2.38 17.97
N ALA A 93 17.54 2.61 19.27
CA ALA A 93 16.48 3.16 20.11
C ALA A 93 16.06 4.56 19.60
N VAL A 94 14.76 4.74 19.42
CA VAL A 94 14.19 6.03 19.03
C VAL A 94 14.27 7.07 20.15
N THR A 95 14.45 8.31 19.74
CA THR A 95 14.48 9.49 20.61
C THR A 95 13.07 9.99 20.90
N HIS A 96 12.20 10.03 19.89
CA HIS A 96 10.81 10.47 20.06
C HIS A 96 9.92 9.34 20.57
N LYS A 97 9.42 9.50 21.80
CA LYS A 97 8.56 8.54 22.49
C LYS A 97 7.19 9.13 22.74
N ASN A 98 6.19 8.25 22.93
CA ASN A 98 4.81 8.60 23.29
C ASN A 98 4.07 9.48 22.25
N LEU A 99 4.48 9.41 20.98
CA LEU A 99 3.75 10.03 19.89
C LEU A 99 2.49 9.22 19.54
N PRO A 100 1.45 9.86 18.97
CA PRO A 100 0.27 9.16 18.51
C PRO A 100 0.63 8.03 17.53
N ASN A 101 0.17 6.82 17.84
CA ASN A 101 0.45 5.60 17.05
C ASN A 101 -0.83 4.86 16.62
N LYS A 102 -2.00 5.44 16.92
CA LYS A 102 -3.29 4.98 16.41
C LYS A 102 -3.55 5.65 15.08
N ASP A 103 -4.13 4.91 14.14
CA ASP A 103 -4.41 5.45 12.82
C ASP A 103 -5.32 6.70 12.86
N ILE A 104 -5.34 7.40 11.74
CA ILE A 104 -6.09 8.65 11.55
C ILE A 104 -7.55 8.43 11.13
N PHE A 105 -7.99 7.18 10.93
CA PHE A 105 -9.30 6.84 10.33
C PHE A 105 -10.41 6.86 11.38
N LYS A 106 -10.74 8.07 11.85
CA LYS A 106 -11.79 8.34 12.83
C LYS A 106 -12.69 9.47 12.37
N SER A 107 -13.97 9.42 12.71
CA SER A 107 -14.96 10.42 12.30
C SER A 107 -14.60 11.85 12.71
N SER A 108 -13.86 12.05 13.80
CA SER A 108 -13.38 13.38 14.22
C SER A 108 -12.34 14.01 13.28
N ASN A 109 -11.82 13.23 12.33
CA ASN A 109 -10.86 13.67 11.33
C ASN A 109 -11.51 13.85 9.94
N ASP A 110 -12.82 13.70 9.83
CA ASP A 110 -13.55 13.99 8.59
C ASP A 110 -13.37 15.46 8.18
N GLY A 111 -13.05 15.69 6.91
CA GLY A 111 -12.75 17.00 6.32
C GLY A 111 -11.39 17.59 6.70
N LYS A 112 -10.57 16.90 7.50
CA LYS A 112 -9.23 17.39 7.88
C LYS A 112 -8.21 17.19 6.77
N CYS A 113 -7.26 18.11 6.70
CA CYS A 113 -6.16 18.09 5.75
C CYS A 113 -4.86 17.64 6.43
N PHE A 114 -4.18 16.68 5.82
CA PHE A 114 -2.99 16.04 6.36
C PHE A 114 -1.86 15.98 5.33
N ILE A 115 -0.63 15.91 5.82
CA ILE A 115 0.52 15.51 5.02
C ILE A 115 1.02 14.16 5.56
N SER A 116 1.10 13.15 4.70
CA SER A 116 1.78 11.87 5.01
C SER A 116 3.18 11.86 4.42
N ILE A 117 4.11 11.25 5.14
CA ILE A 117 5.48 10.97 4.74
C ILE A 117 5.71 9.48 4.96
N ASP A 118 5.74 8.72 3.87
CA ASP A 118 5.75 7.25 3.86
C ASP A 118 7.04 6.69 3.23
N MET A 119 7.66 5.71 3.87
CA MET A 119 8.87 5.06 3.35
C MET A 119 8.52 4.10 2.22
N ARG A 120 9.01 4.40 1.00
CA ARG A 120 8.74 3.56 -0.18
C ARG A 120 9.33 2.17 0.03
N LYS A 121 8.47 1.15 0.03
CA LYS A 121 8.88 -0.25 0.21
C LYS A 121 9.75 -0.42 1.47
N ALA A 122 9.29 0.12 2.60
CA ALA A 122 10.02 0.19 3.86
C ALA A 122 10.84 -1.07 4.21
N ASN A 123 10.22 -2.25 4.06
CA ASN A 123 10.87 -3.53 4.32
C ASN A 123 12.12 -3.82 3.48
N PHE A 124 12.18 -3.36 2.24
CA PHE A 124 13.35 -3.48 1.37
C PHE A 124 14.32 -2.32 1.64
N SER A 125 13.82 -1.08 1.57
CA SER A 125 14.67 0.12 1.62
C SER A 125 15.41 0.26 2.95
N SER A 126 14.80 -0.14 4.06
CA SER A 126 15.47 -0.13 5.37
C SER A 126 16.63 -1.12 5.42
N LEU A 127 16.43 -2.38 5.01
CA LEU A 127 17.51 -3.38 4.99
C LEU A 127 18.62 -3.04 3.98
N GLN A 128 18.23 -2.51 2.81
CA GLN A 128 19.20 -2.10 1.80
C GLN A 128 20.07 -0.96 2.33
N HIS A 129 19.47 0.03 3.00
CA HIS A 129 20.20 1.11 3.66
C HIS A 129 21.09 0.59 4.79
N TYR A 130 20.63 -0.42 5.55
CA TYR A 130 21.44 -1.05 6.59
C TYR A 130 22.73 -1.63 6.01
N ASN A 131 22.60 -2.45 4.96
CA ASN A 131 23.71 -2.98 4.19
C ASN A 131 23.21 -3.55 2.85
N SER A 132 23.67 -2.98 1.74
CA SER A 132 23.28 -3.39 0.39
C SER A 132 23.64 -4.83 0.05
N ASP A 133 24.65 -5.42 0.70
CA ASP A 133 25.11 -6.79 0.46
C ASP A 133 24.07 -7.84 0.90
N ILE A 134 23.11 -7.47 1.76
CA ILE A 134 21.95 -8.33 2.10
C ILE A 134 21.18 -8.73 0.84
N PHE A 135 21.15 -7.86 -0.16
CA PHE A 135 20.53 -8.08 -1.46
C PHE A 135 21.57 -8.22 -2.57
N GLY A 136 22.81 -8.58 -2.24
CA GLY A 136 23.91 -8.69 -3.19
C GLY A 136 24.10 -7.42 -4.02
N GLY A 137 24.03 -6.25 -3.38
CA GLY A 137 24.23 -4.95 -4.03
C GLY A 137 23.07 -4.44 -4.89
N ALA A 138 21.89 -5.06 -4.85
CA ALA A 138 20.74 -4.59 -5.65
C ALA A 138 20.28 -3.18 -5.21
N GLU A 139 20.06 -2.30 -6.18
CA GLU A 139 19.59 -0.92 -5.95
C GLU A 139 18.06 -0.85 -5.78
N SER A 140 17.34 -1.87 -6.23
CA SER A 140 15.88 -1.96 -6.10
C SER A 140 15.40 -3.37 -5.83
N TRP A 141 14.19 -3.47 -5.28
CA TRP A 141 13.50 -4.75 -5.13
C TRP A 141 13.34 -5.49 -6.46
N GLU A 142 13.01 -4.74 -7.52
CA GLU A 142 12.81 -5.27 -8.86
C GLU A 142 14.10 -5.86 -9.43
N GLU A 143 15.23 -5.18 -9.23
CA GLU A 143 16.54 -5.69 -9.63
C GLU A 143 16.88 -6.97 -8.87
N PHE A 144 16.67 -6.98 -7.54
CA PHE A 144 16.92 -8.16 -6.71
C PHE A 144 16.09 -9.36 -7.16
N ILE A 145 14.77 -9.21 -7.30
CA ILE A 145 13.89 -10.32 -7.73
C ILE A 145 14.11 -10.71 -9.19
N GLY A 146 14.48 -9.76 -10.04
CA GLY A 146 14.79 -9.99 -11.45
C GLY A 146 15.92 -11.00 -11.66
N ARG A 147 16.79 -11.22 -10.67
CA ARG A 147 17.84 -12.25 -10.70
C ARG A 147 17.29 -13.68 -10.68
N TYR A 148 16.09 -13.88 -10.13
CA TYR A 148 15.49 -15.21 -10.02
C TYR A 148 14.45 -15.49 -11.10
N THR A 149 13.84 -14.46 -11.69
CA THR A 149 12.81 -14.63 -12.72
C THR A 149 12.67 -13.40 -13.61
N GLY A 150 12.27 -13.60 -14.86
CA GLY A 150 11.88 -12.53 -15.79
C GLY A 150 10.38 -12.17 -15.74
N ASN A 151 9.60 -12.88 -14.91
CA ASN A 151 8.16 -12.73 -14.84
C ASN A 151 7.76 -11.38 -14.22
N GLN A 152 7.20 -10.48 -15.03
CA GLN A 152 6.88 -9.12 -14.60
C GLN A 152 5.78 -9.05 -13.54
N HIS A 153 4.86 -10.01 -13.51
CA HIS A 153 3.85 -10.08 -12.46
C HIS A 153 4.48 -10.39 -11.10
N ILE A 154 5.41 -11.35 -11.07
CA ILE A 154 6.13 -11.77 -9.85
C ILE A 154 7.05 -10.63 -9.37
N ILE A 155 7.87 -10.06 -10.25
CA ILE A 155 8.80 -8.97 -9.92
C ILE A 155 8.08 -7.80 -9.23
N ASN A 156 6.92 -7.42 -9.77
CA ASN A 156 6.16 -6.27 -9.29
C ASN A 156 5.12 -6.63 -8.20
N SER A 157 5.14 -7.86 -7.66
CA SER A 157 4.18 -8.28 -6.63
C SER A 157 4.52 -7.66 -5.28
N LYS A 158 3.57 -6.91 -4.71
CA LYS A 158 3.73 -6.36 -3.34
C LYS A 158 3.68 -7.48 -2.32
N TYR A 159 2.80 -8.45 -2.53
CA TYR A 159 2.61 -9.57 -1.62
C TYR A 159 3.84 -10.47 -1.57
N ILE A 160 4.47 -10.81 -2.70
CA ILE A 160 5.66 -11.66 -2.69
C ILE A 160 6.81 -10.99 -1.91
N ARG A 161 6.98 -9.67 -2.06
CA ARG A 161 7.95 -8.90 -1.26
C ARG A 161 7.68 -9.01 0.23
N GLN A 162 6.43 -8.84 0.64
CA GLN A 162 6.04 -8.97 2.04
C GLN A 162 6.26 -10.39 2.57
N VAL A 163 5.98 -11.42 1.78
CA VAL A 163 6.20 -12.81 2.18
C VAL A 163 7.69 -13.12 2.32
N ILE A 164 8.52 -12.73 1.34
CA ILE A 164 9.97 -12.96 1.37
C ILE A 164 10.58 -12.25 2.58
N LEU A 165 10.36 -10.94 2.72
CA LEU A 165 10.98 -10.16 3.79
C LEU A 165 10.34 -10.44 5.17
N GLY A 166 9.08 -10.88 5.21
CA GLY A 166 8.45 -11.38 6.42
C GLY A 166 9.09 -12.67 6.95
N ASN A 167 9.82 -13.42 6.11
CA ASN A 167 10.63 -14.57 6.52
C ASN A 167 12.04 -14.17 6.99
N CYS A 168 12.38 -12.88 6.97
CA CYS A 168 13.73 -12.36 7.24
C CYS A 168 13.82 -11.57 8.55
N ASN A 169 13.28 -12.06 9.67
CA ASN A 169 13.31 -11.37 10.98
C ASN A 169 12.58 -10.00 11.01
N PRO A 170 11.25 -10.01 10.82
CA PRO A 170 10.45 -8.79 10.70
C PRO A 170 10.49 -7.88 11.94
N LYS A 171 10.76 -8.41 13.15
CA LYS A 171 10.86 -7.59 14.36
C LYS A 171 12.06 -6.62 14.30
N ARG A 172 13.20 -7.10 13.80
CA ARG A 172 14.39 -6.28 13.64
C ARG A 172 14.20 -5.26 12.53
N HIS A 173 13.51 -5.63 11.44
CA HIS A 173 13.16 -4.70 10.36
C HIS A 173 12.37 -3.52 10.91
N ILE A 174 11.26 -3.81 11.60
CA ILE A 174 10.38 -2.80 12.19
C ILE A 174 11.15 -1.85 13.11
N THR A 175 12.09 -2.38 13.90
CA THR A 175 12.92 -1.55 14.79
C THR A 175 13.82 -0.61 14.00
N TYR A 176 14.46 -1.10 12.94
CA TYR A 176 15.35 -0.30 12.11
C TYR A 176 14.59 0.71 11.22
N GLU A 177 13.46 0.30 10.63
CA GLU A 177 12.52 1.19 9.94
C GLU A 177 12.12 2.36 10.85
N LYS A 178 11.70 2.05 12.07
CA LYS A 178 11.28 3.05 13.06
C LYS A 178 12.40 4.00 13.45
N TYR A 179 13.63 3.50 13.57
CA TYR A 179 14.83 4.34 13.79
C TYR A 179 15.07 5.33 12.65
N LEU A 180 14.97 4.88 11.40
CA LEU A 180 15.14 5.75 10.23
C LEU A 180 14.02 6.80 10.16
N MET A 181 12.78 6.40 10.44
CA MET A 181 11.65 7.34 10.50
C MET A 181 11.73 8.30 11.68
N ASP A 182 12.37 7.93 12.79
CA ASP A 182 12.66 8.86 13.90
C ASP A 182 13.63 9.96 13.46
N GLY A 183 14.66 9.63 12.66
CA GLY A 183 15.54 10.63 12.05
C GLY A 183 14.81 11.54 11.06
N ALA A 184 13.92 10.97 10.24
CA ALA A 184 13.07 11.76 9.34
C ALA A 184 12.15 12.71 10.12
N LEU A 185 11.61 12.26 11.25
CA LEU A 185 10.78 13.05 12.14
C LEU A 185 11.56 14.21 12.79
N THR A 186 12.80 13.98 13.25
CA THR A 186 13.67 15.05 13.76
C THR A 186 13.81 16.15 12.71
N TYR A 187 14.24 15.79 11.49
CA TYR A 187 14.46 16.76 10.43
C TYR A 187 13.15 17.48 10.04
N LEU A 188 12.04 16.74 9.95
CA LEU A 188 10.73 17.30 9.66
C LEU A 188 10.34 18.40 10.67
N THR A 189 10.58 18.14 11.96
CA THR A 189 10.09 18.98 13.05
C THR A 189 11.03 20.11 13.45
N GLU A 190 12.31 20.00 13.13
CA GLU A 190 13.27 21.10 13.30
C GLU A 190 13.19 22.12 12.15
N VAL A 191 12.77 21.68 10.96
CA VAL A 191 12.87 22.51 9.74
C VAL A 191 11.52 23.02 9.23
N PHE A 192 10.46 22.20 9.25
CA PHE A 192 9.24 22.52 8.51
C PHE A 192 8.01 22.76 9.39
N ILE A 193 7.80 21.92 10.40
CA ILE A 193 6.58 21.93 11.23
C ILE A 193 6.91 21.76 12.70
N SER A 194 5.98 22.08 13.60
CA SER A 194 6.14 21.78 15.02
C SER A 194 5.71 20.34 15.34
N MET A 195 6.33 19.74 16.36
CA MET A 195 6.09 18.36 16.81
C MET A 195 4.63 18.11 17.23
N ASP A 196 3.93 19.11 17.77
CA ASP A 196 2.52 18.99 18.20
C ASP A 196 1.54 18.73 17.05
N ARG A 197 1.97 18.91 15.80
CA ARG A 197 1.19 18.61 14.60
C ARG A 197 1.21 17.14 14.22
N VAL A 198 2.11 16.33 14.80
CA VAL A 198 2.25 14.91 14.47
C VAL A 198 1.06 14.14 15.05
N VAL A 199 0.18 13.66 14.18
CA VAL A 199 -1.04 12.93 14.56
C VAL A 199 -0.95 11.41 14.35
N PHE A 200 0.10 10.95 13.67
CA PHE A 200 0.44 9.53 13.53
C PHE A 200 1.93 9.36 13.30
N PHE A 201 2.53 8.38 13.98
CA PHE A 201 3.92 8.00 13.80
C PHE A 201 4.09 6.48 13.92
N SER A 202 4.19 5.80 12.78
CA SER A 202 4.48 4.35 12.68
C SER A 202 5.96 4.09 12.36
N ASN A 203 6.28 2.86 11.99
CA ASN A 203 7.63 2.44 11.63
C ASN A 203 8.03 2.95 10.23
N ASP A 204 7.04 3.26 9.40
CA ASP A 204 7.19 3.57 7.98
C ASP A 204 6.43 4.83 7.55
N GLU A 205 5.56 5.40 8.38
CA GLU A 205 4.71 6.56 8.05
C GLU A 205 4.71 7.60 9.20
N ILE A 206 4.81 8.88 8.82
CA ILE A 206 4.52 10.03 9.67
C ILE A 206 3.33 10.78 9.04
N VAL A 207 2.33 11.15 9.84
CA VAL A 207 1.22 12.01 9.39
C VAL A 207 1.10 13.23 10.28
N VAL A 208 0.94 14.39 9.65
CA VAL A 208 0.86 15.69 10.32
C VAL A 208 -0.42 16.43 9.94
N ASP A 209 -1.06 17.09 10.92
CA ASP A 209 -2.29 17.88 10.73
C ASP A 209 -1.93 19.32 10.29
N VAL A 210 -2.46 19.70 9.13
CA VAL A 210 -2.28 21.02 8.51
C VAL A 210 -3.64 21.70 8.24
N SER A 211 -4.70 21.23 8.88
CA SER A 211 -6.08 21.69 8.65
C SER A 211 -6.31 23.17 8.97
N ASP A 212 -5.50 23.74 9.87
CA ASP A 212 -5.55 25.16 10.27
C ASP A 212 -4.80 26.08 9.30
N MET A 213 -4.07 25.52 8.34
CA MET A 213 -3.35 26.29 7.32
C MET A 213 -4.25 26.54 6.12
N ASP A 214 -4.13 27.72 5.50
CA ASP A 214 -4.75 27.97 4.21
C ASP A 214 -4.11 27.13 3.10
N LYS A 215 -4.84 26.94 1.99
CA LYS A 215 -4.41 26.10 0.86
C LYS A 215 -3.03 26.48 0.31
N ASN A 216 -2.73 27.78 0.16
CA ASN A 216 -1.42 28.21 -0.37
C ASN A 216 -0.29 27.82 0.58
N LYS A 217 -0.53 27.90 1.90
CA LYS A 217 0.45 27.48 2.91
C LYS A 217 0.62 25.95 2.93
N GLN A 218 -0.47 25.19 2.80
CA GLN A 218 -0.43 23.72 2.68
C GLN A 218 0.40 23.28 1.46
N GLU A 219 0.20 23.91 0.30
CA GLU A 219 0.95 23.61 -0.93
C GLU A 219 2.44 23.96 -0.80
N ARG A 220 2.76 25.11 -0.21
CA ARG A 220 4.16 25.52 0.02
C ARG A 220 4.88 24.58 0.97
N ILE A 221 4.23 24.18 2.07
CA ILE A 221 4.88 23.34 3.07
C ILE A 221 5.06 21.90 2.57
N VAL A 222 4.09 21.33 1.85
CA VAL A 222 4.26 19.99 1.26
C VAL A 222 5.37 20.00 0.20
N PHE A 223 5.49 21.06 -0.59
CA PHE A 223 6.59 21.22 -1.55
C PHE A 223 7.95 21.33 -0.85
N ALA A 224 8.03 22.12 0.23
CA ALA A 224 9.26 22.26 1.02
C ALA A 224 9.68 20.92 1.66
N ILE A 225 8.74 20.23 2.31
CA ILE A 225 8.96 18.90 2.90
C ILE A 225 9.41 17.93 1.82
N ARG A 226 8.68 17.84 0.69
CA ARG A 226 9.01 16.90 -0.40
C ARG A 226 10.43 17.11 -0.92
N ASN A 227 10.89 18.36 -1.04
CA ASN A 227 12.26 18.64 -1.49
C ASN A 227 13.30 18.35 -0.40
N GLY A 228 13.04 18.73 0.86
CA GLY A 228 13.96 18.43 1.96
C GLY A 228 14.12 16.94 2.23
N MET A 229 13.06 16.15 2.00
CA MET A 229 13.08 14.70 2.22
C MET A 229 13.79 13.90 1.11
N LYS A 230 14.21 14.53 0.00
CA LYS A 230 14.92 13.84 -1.10
C LYS A 230 16.31 13.35 -0.69
N ASP A 231 16.97 14.08 0.20
CA ASP A 231 18.33 13.78 0.64
C ASP A 231 18.34 12.84 1.87
N MET A 232 17.17 12.35 2.29
CA MET A 232 17.09 11.36 3.35
C MET A 232 17.68 10.02 2.90
N PRO A 233 18.30 9.24 3.81
CA PRO A 233 18.98 8.01 3.43
C PRO A 233 18.08 6.91 2.86
N VAL A 234 16.76 7.05 3.03
CA VAL A 234 15.74 6.15 2.48
C VAL A 234 14.74 6.93 1.64
N PRO A 235 14.17 6.29 0.59
CA PRO A 235 13.21 6.94 -0.28
C PRO A 235 11.89 7.21 0.45
N LEU A 236 11.56 8.49 0.63
CA LEU A 236 10.30 8.94 1.23
C LEU A 236 9.31 9.43 0.16
N LYS A 237 8.02 9.18 0.38
CA LYS A 237 6.91 9.70 -0.41
C LYS A 237 6.13 10.70 0.44
N THR A 238 5.99 11.93 -0.04
CA THR A 238 5.22 12.98 0.64
C THR A 238 3.93 13.28 -0.12
N GLU A 239 2.79 13.15 0.56
CA GLU A 239 1.44 13.36 -0.01
C GLU A 239 0.65 14.34 0.84
N LEU A 240 -0.04 15.29 0.20
CA LEU A 240 -1.07 16.13 0.82
C LEU A 240 -2.42 15.49 0.53
N PHE A 241 -3.26 15.31 1.54
CA PHE A 241 -4.60 14.74 1.32
C PHE A 241 -5.64 15.27 2.31
N ILE A 242 -6.90 15.27 1.87
CA ILE A 242 -8.05 15.49 2.72
C ILE A 242 -8.66 14.11 3.06
N LEU A 243 -8.96 13.89 4.33
CA LEU A 243 -9.61 12.66 4.77
C LEU A 243 -11.12 12.86 4.83
N HIS A 244 -11.87 11.97 4.19
CA HIS A 244 -13.33 12.03 4.18
C HIS A 244 -13.94 10.72 4.68
N LYS A 245 -14.98 10.84 5.51
CA LYS A 245 -15.77 9.72 6.00
C LYS A 245 -16.78 9.30 4.94
N ILE A 246 -16.87 8.00 4.66
CA ILE A 246 -17.94 7.46 3.81
C ILE A 246 -19.13 7.15 4.72
N VAL A 247 -20.18 7.95 4.60
CA VAL A 247 -21.35 7.94 5.46
C VAL A 247 -22.06 6.57 5.36
N ARG A 248 -22.50 6.05 6.52
CA ARG A 248 -23.12 4.71 6.70
C ARG A 248 -22.22 3.52 6.36
N THR A 249 -20.90 3.72 6.37
CA THR A 249 -19.91 2.62 6.33
C THR A 249 -18.85 2.85 7.41
N ASP A 250 -17.98 1.87 7.65
CA ASP A 250 -16.76 2.06 8.45
C ASP A 250 -15.58 2.63 7.64
N GLY A 251 -15.76 2.80 6.33
CA GLY A 251 -14.72 3.27 5.42
C GLY A 251 -14.51 4.77 5.37
N TYR A 252 -13.39 5.13 4.76
CA TYR A 252 -12.93 6.47 4.48
C TYR A 252 -12.33 6.51 3.07
N TYR A 253 -12.17 7.70 2.52
CA TYR A 253 -11.27 7.91 1.38
C TYR A 253 -10.32 9.07 1.65
N LYS A 254 -9.11 8.95 1.13
CA LYS A 254 -8.17 10.06 0.99
C LYS A 254 -8.42 10.70 -0.37
N GLU A 255 -8.62 12.02 -0.37
CA GLU A 255 -8.54 12.86 -1.57
C GLU A 255 -7.12 13.42 -1.63
N ILE A 256 -6.25 12.76 -2.39
CA ILE A 256 -4.82 13.06 -2.50
C ILE A 256 -4.63 14.15 -3.55
N ILE A 257 -4.02 15.27 -3.16
CA ILE A 257 -3.84 16.45 -4.01
C ILE A 257 -2.44 16.40 -4.64
N ASP A 258 -2.39 16.37 -5.97
CA ASP A 258 -1.13 16.42 -6.72
C ASP A 258 -0.59 17.85 -6.89
N GLU A 259 0.61 18.00 -7.47
CA GLU A 259 1.25 19.30 -7.70
C GLU A 259 0.50 20.21 -8.67
N ASN A 260 -0.38 19.65 -9.51
CA ASN A 260 -1.21 20.38 -10.46
C ASN A 260 -2.61 20.67 -9.90
N GLY A 261 -2.89 20.26 -8.66
CA GLY A 261 -4.19 20.40 -8.02
C GLY A 261 -5.22 19.35 -8.45
N ASN A 262 -4.82 18.27 -9.14
CA ASN A 262 -5.70 17.14 -9.42
C ASN A 262 -5.86 16.29 -8.16
N ALA A 263 -7.03 15.65 -8.03
CA ALA A 263 -7.36 14.77 -6.92
C ALA A 263 -7.31 13.30 -7.36
N GLU A 264 -6.53 12.48 -6.64
CA GLU A 264 -6.59 11.02 -6.69
C GLU A 264 -7.34 10.50 -5.46
N ILE A 265 -8.22 9.51 -5.65
CA ILE A 265 -9.01 8.93 -4.55
C ILE A 265 -8.40 7.60 -4.12
N GLU A 266 -8.05 7.48 -2.84
CA GLU A 266 -7.62 6.21 -2.23
C GLU A 266 -8.58 5.77 -1.12
N PHE A 267 -9.20 4.60 -1.26
CA PHE A 267 -10.13 4.05 -0.28
C PHE A 267 -9.43 3.32 0.87
N LYS A 268 -9.96 3.50 2.10
CA LYS A 268 -9.43 2.91 3.34
C LYS A 268 -10.56 2.36 4.21
N CYS A 269 -10.26 1.29 4.95
CA CYS A 269 -11.17 0.67 5.93
C CYS A 269 -12.56 0.28 5.38
N LEU A 270 -12.66 -0.03 4.08
CA LEU A 270 -13.91 -0.51 3.48
C LEU A 270 -13.98 -2.03 3.48
N ASP A 271 -15.16 -2.55 3.84
CA ASP A 271 -15.49 -3.94 3.64
C ASP A 271 -15.61 -4.28 2.16
N ASN A 272 -15.19 -5.50 1.81
CA ASN A 272 -15.17 -5.96 0.41
C ASN A 272 -16.56 -6.04 -0.23
N TYR A 273 -17.62 -6.15 0.58
CA TYR A 273 -19.01 -6.14 0.09
C TYR A 273 -19.57 -4.72 -0.08
N ALA A 274 -19.02 -3.73 0.64
CA ALA A 274 -19.44 -2.32 0.52
C ALA A 274 -18.73 -1.62 -0.64
N LEU A 275 -17.47 -2.00 -0.90
CA LEU A 275 -16.63 -1.35 -1.89
C LEU A 275 -17.26 -1.27 -3.30
N PRO A 276 -17.86 -2.33 -3.90
CA PRO A 276 -18.48 -2.20 -5.23
C PRO A 276 -19.56 -1.12 -5.28
N ILE A 277 -20.38 -1.03 -4.23
CA ILE A 277 -21.46 -0.03 -4.12
C ILE A 277 -20.86 1.37 -3.98
N VAL A 278 -19.82 1.53 -3.16
CA VAL A 278 -19.09 2.79 -3.01
C VAL A 278 -18.52 3.24 -4.36
N LEU A 279 -17.86 2.35 -5.10
CA LEU A 279 -17.24 2.69 -6.38
C LEU A 279 -18.27 3.15 -7.42
N ARG A 280 -19.44 2.49 -7.51
CA ARG A 280 -20.55 2.93 -8.37
C ARG A 280 -20.96 4.37 -8.05
N LYS A 281 -21.08 4.71 -6.77
CA LYS A 281 -21.40 6.09 -6.35
C LYS A 281 -20.33 7.09 -6.77
N PHE A 282 -19.05 6.75 -6.62
CA PHE A 282 -17.93 7.58 -7.12
C PHE A 282 -17.86 7.72 -8.63
N LEU A 283 -18.46 6.79 -9.38
CA LEU A 283 -18.57 6.85 -10.83
C LEU A 283 -19.85 7.54 -11.32
N GLY A 284 -20.79 7.88 -10.42
CA GLY A 284 -22.11 8.38 -10.81
C GLY A 284 -22.98 7.31 -11.48
N GLU A 285 -22.71 6.03 -11.20
CA GLU A 285 -23.38 4.88 -11.81
C GLU A 285 -24.39 4.26 -10.85
N ASP A 286 -25.42 3.62 -11.43
CA ASP A 286 -26.40 2.85 -10.66
C ASP A 286 -25.80 1.55 -10.13
N VAL A 287 -26.21 1.17 -8.91
CA VAL A 287 -25.84 -0.10 -8.30
C VAL A 287 -26.58 -1.23 -9.02
N THR A 288 -25.83 -2.21 -9.52
CA THR A 288 -26.40 -3.37 -10.22
C THR A 288 -26.66 -4.54 -9.28
N GLU A 289 -27.42 -5.53 -9.75
CA GLU A 289 -27.65 -6.77 -8.98
C GLU A 289 -26.35 -7.55 -8.72
N ASN A 290 -25.36 -7.47 -9.62
CA ASN A 290 -24.05 -8.10 -9.43
C ASN A 290 -23.26 -7.43 -8.32
N ASP A 291 -23.40 -6.11 -8.12
CA ASP A 291 -22.74 -5.35 -7.06
C ASP A 291 -23.17 -5.76 -5.65
N LYS A 292 -24.34 -6.38 -5.54
CA LYS A 292 -24.90 -6.90 -4.29
C LYS A 292 -24.38 -8.28 -3.90
N ILE A 293 -23.63 -8.95 -4.77
CA ILE A 293 -23.13 -10.31 -4.57
C ILE A 293 -21.75 -10.29 -3.91
N PHE A 294 -21.57 -11.09 -2.86
CA PHE A 294 -20.33 -11.24 -2.11
C PHE A 294 -20.25 -12.60 -1.42
N TYR A 295 -19.07 -12.97 -0.89
CA TYR A 295 -18.94 -14.16 -0.05
C TYR A 295 -19.18 -13.81 1.42
N HIS A 296 -20.00 -14.61 2.09
CA HIS A 296 -20.21 -14.59 3.53
C HIS A 296 -20.09 -16.01 4.07
N GLU A 297 -19.17 -16.23 5.02
CA GLU A 297 -18.89 -17.56 5.60
C GLU A 297 -18.62 -18.67 4.56
N GLY A 298 -17.96 -18.30 3.44
CA GLY A 298 -17.64 -19.21 2.35
C GLY A 298 -18.80 -19.50 1.39
N LEU A 299 -19.98 -18.93 1.62
CA LEU A 299 -21.16 -19.07 0.77
C LEU A 299 -21.40 -17.80 -0.04
N LEU A 300 -21.94 -17.95 -1.24
CA LEU A 300 -22.37 -16.82 -2.06
C LEU A 300 -23.62 -16.21 -1.44
N ALA A 301 -23.52 -14.95 -1.05
CA ALA A 301 -24.59 -14.18 -0.43
C ALA A 301 -24.93 -12.97 -1.31
N LYS A 302 -26.13 -12.43 -1.07
CA LYS A 302 -26.65 -11.28 -1.79
C LYS A 302 -27.35 -10.33 -0.83
N PHE A 303 -27.10 -9.04 -0.97
CA PHE A 303 -27.97 -8.04 -0.35
C PHE A 303 -29.36 -8.06 -0.98
N ILE A 304 -30.39 -8.26 -0.16
CA ILE A 304 -31.78 -8.14 -0.60
C ILE A 304 -32.11 -6.68 -0.93
N GLU A 305 -31.68 -5.76 -0.06
CA GLU A 305 -31.83 -4.32 -0.22
C GLU A 305 -30.50 -3.66 -0.58
N THR A 306 -30.52 -2.61 -1.40
CA THR A 306 -29.30 -1.83 -1.67
C THR A 306 -28.93 -1.00 -0.44
N PRO A 307 -27.73 -1.20 0.16
CA PRO A 307 -27.23 -0.34 1.22
C PRO A 307 -27.26 1.13 0.80
N GLN A 308 -27.84 1.98 1.64
CA GLN A 308 -27.85 3.42 1.42
C GLN A 308 -26.49 3.96 1.83
N ILE A 309 -25.64 4.27 0.85
CA ILE A 309 -24.30 4.85 1.06
C ILE A 309 -24.30 6.25 0.46
N GLU A 310 -23.77 7.21 1.22
CA GLU A 310 -23.63 8.61 0.81
C GLU A 310 -22.13 8.93 0.71
N VAL A 311 -21.74 9.62 -0.36
CA VAL A 311 -20.37 10.02 -0.66
C VAL A 311 -20.35 11.52 -0.93
N ASN A 312 -19.44 12.24 -0.28
CA ASN A 312 -19.30 13.69 -0.44
C ASN A 312 -18.43 13.98 -1.67
N ILE A 313 -18.99 13.74 -2.85
CA ILE A 313 -18.35 14.17 -4.09
C ILE A 313 -18.84 15.59 -4.30
N ASP A 314 -17.99 16.58 -4.01
CA ASP A 314 -18.19 17.92 -4.57
C ASP A 314 -18.41 17.72 -6.07
N GLU A 315 -19.52 18.22 -6.62
CA GLU A 315 -19.81 18.24 -8.06
C GLU A 315 -18.75 19.09 -8.77
N LYS A 316 -17.54 18.55 -8.93
CA LYS A 316 -16.45 19.10 -9.74
C LYS A 316 -16.20 18.11 -10.87
N ASN A 317 -17.20 18.01 -11.75
CA ASN A 317 -16.99 17.59 -13.12
C ASN A 317 -16.84 18.82 -14.00
#